data_AF-A0A1Y4DCG0-F1
#
_entry.id   AF-A0A1Y4DCG0-F1
#
_cell.length_a   1.000
_cell.length_b   1.000
_cell.length_c   1.000
_cell.angle_alpha   90.00
_cell.angle_beta   90.00
_cell.angle_gamma   90.00
#
_symmetry.space_group_name_H-M   'P 1'
#
loop_
_entity.id
_entity.type
_entity.pdbx_description
1 polymer ?
#
loop_
_entity_poly.entity_id
_entity_poly.type
_entity_poly.pdbx_seq_one_letter_code
_entity_poly.pdbx_strand_id
1 'polypeptide(L)'
;MKFSPTTVFQDVTSFFPMLWAIVRGRWKMPWNTLFWAVLCVVYLLSPIDVLPDVMPIIGITDDGAFILLVLTLLHKDLSAFRAARAEAKNVLEAQVLPPDPADKK
;
A
#
# COMPACT_ATOMS: atom_id res chain seq x y z
N MET A 1 11.46 0.59 13.56
CA MET A 1 10.23 0.98 12.85
C MET A 1 9.68 2.23 13.51
N LYS A 2 9.57 3.36 12.80
CA LYS A 2 8.96 4.59 13.33
C LYS A 2 7.52 4.62 12.84
N PHE A 3 6.60 4.09 13.65
CA PHE A 3 5.16 4.24 13.42
C PHE A 3 4.77 5.67 13.79
N SER A 4 4.74 6.55 12.79
CA SER A 4 4.10 7.85 12.92
C SER A 4 2.68 7.76 12.38
N PRO A 5 1.68 8.39 13.02
CA PRO A 5 0.29 8.38 12.57
C PRO A 5 0.15 8.94 11.14
N THR A 6 1.05 9.83 10.73
CA THR A 6 1.12 10.36 9.36
C THR A 6 1.52 9.30 8.32
N THR A 7 2.44 8.40 8.67
CA THR A 7 2.89 7.31 7.79
C THR A 7 1.76 6.31 7.55
N VAL A 8 1.02 5.97 8.60
CA VAL A 8 -0.15 5.08 8.51
C VAL A 8 -1.17 5.62 7.51
N PHE A 9 -1.46 6.92 7.57
CA PHE A 9 -2.38 7.56 6.62
C PHE A 9 -1.84 7.56 5.18
N GLN A 10 -0.53 7.79 5.01
CA GLN A 10 0.12 7.71 3.69
C GLN A 10 0.11 6.29 3.11
N ASP A 11 0.27 5.29 3.96
CA ASP A 11 0.23 3.88 3.56
C ASP A 11 -1.19 3.49 3.10
N VAL A 12 -2.22 3.88 3.85
CA VAL A 12 -3.64 3.67 3.49
C VAL A 12 -3.98 4.35 2.16
N THR A 13 -3.53 5.59 1.96
CA THR A 13 -3.80 6.32 0.70
C THR A 13 -3.01 5.78 -0.50
N SER A 14 -1.81 5.23 -0.27
CA SER A 14 -0.98 4.62 -1.32
C SER A 14 -1.40 3.19 -1.66
N PHE A 15 -2.16 2.55 -0.78
CA PHE A 15 -2.66 1.19 -0.96
C PHE A 15 -3.57 1.05 -2.18
N PHE A 16 -4.55 1.93 -2.35
CA PHE A 16 -5.50 1.84 -3.47
C PHE A 16 -4.81 1.94 -4.86
N PRO A 17 -3.93 2.93 -5.12
CA PRO A 17 -3.17 2.98 -6.37
C PRO A 17 -2.29 1.76 -6.62
N MET A 18 -1.67 1.23 -5.56
CA MET A 18 -0.84 0.03 -5.63
C MET A 18 -1.68 -1.20 -5.99
N LEU A 19 -2.84 -1.35 -5.36
CA LEU A 19 -3.80 -2.42 -5.64
C LEU A 19 -4.26 -2.39 -7.10
N TRP A 20 -4.58 -1.20 -7.59
CA TRP A 20 -4.95 -1.01 -8.98
C TRP A 20 -3.80 -1.37 -9.95
N ALA A 21 -2.56 -1.05 -9.58
CA ALA A 21 -1.38 -1.43 -10.36
C ALA A 21 -1.16 -2.95 -10.37
N ILE A 22 -1.46 -3.64 -9.27
CA ILE A 22 -1.42 -5.10 -9.16
C ILE A 22 -2.50 -5.75 -10.03
N VAL A 23 -3.75 -5.27 -9.95
CA VAL A 23 -4.88 -5.77 -10.77
C VAL A 23 -4.58 -5.63 -12.27
N ARG A 24 -3.89 -4.54 -12.67
CA ARG A 24 -3.44 -4.33 -14.06
C ARG A 24 -2.17 -5.08 -14.43
N GLY A 25 -1.60 -5.90 -13.53
CA GLY A 25 -0.36 -6.64 -13.76
C GLY A 25 0.90 -5.78 -13.91
N ARG A 26 0.85 -4.49 -13.54
CA ARG A 26 1.96 -3.54 -13.67
C ARG A 26 2.91 -3.55 -12.47
N TRP A 27 2.57 -4.28 -11.42
CA TRP A 27 3.38 -4.43 -10.21
C TRP A 27 3.37 -5.89 -9.75
N LYS A 28 4.55 -6.47 -9.54
CA LYS A 28 4.72 -7.84 -9.01
C LYS A 28 5.20 -7.75 -7.57
N MET A 29 4.53 -8.47 -6.68
CA MET A 29 4.89 -8.59 -5.28
C MET A 29 5.21 -10.03 -4.90
N PRO A 30 5.98 -10.24 -3.82
CA PRO A 30 6.12 -11.56 -3.23
C PRO A 30 4.74 -12.12 -2.82
N TRP A 31 4.55 -13.42 -3.00
CA TRP A 31 3.28 -14.12 -2.72
C TRP A 31 2.74 -13.87 -1.31
N ASN A 32 3.64 -13.76 -0.32
CA ASN A 32 3.26 -13.46 1.05
C ASN A 32 2.57 -12.09 1.17
N THR A 33 3.12 -11.05 0.56
CA THR A 33 2.50 -9.71 0.57
C THR A 33 1.20 -9.69 -0.21
N LEU A 34 1.15 -10.38 -1.36
CA LEU A 34 -0.09 -10.49 -2.14
C LEU A 34 -1.21 -11.14 -1.32
N PHE A 35 -0.90 -12.19 -0.57
CA PHE A 35 -1.85 -12.83 0.34
C PHE A 35 -2.38 -11.84 1.38
N TRP A 36 -1.51 -11.11 2.08
CA TRP A 36 -1.94 -10.09 3.06
C TRP A 36 -2.72 -8.93 2.45
N ALA A 37 -2.37 -8.50 1.23
CA ALA A 37 -3.09 -7.46 0.51
C ALA A 37 -4.49 -7.92 0.08
N VAL A 38 -4.62 -9.16 -0.43
CA VAL A 38 -5.92 -9.75 -0.74
C VAL A 38 -6.75 -9.92 0.52
N LEU A 39 -6.15 -10.40 1.61
CA LEU A 39 -6.83 -10.54 2.90
C LEU A 39 -7.33 -9.19 3.44
N CYS A 40 -6.56 -8.12 3.27
CA CYS A 40 -6.96 -6.74 3.57
C CYS A 40 -8.18 -6.29 2.74
N VAL A 41 -8.18 -6.58 1.44
CA VAL A 41 -9.28 -6.23 0.53
C VAL A 41 -10.54 -7.03 0.84
N VAL A 42 -10.38 -8.34 1.08
CA VAL A 42 -11.48 -9.22 1.47
C VAL A 42 -12.09 -8.73 2.78
N TYR A 43 -11.26 -8.38 3.77
CA TYR A 43 -11.71 -7.77 5.02
C TYR A 43 -12.43 -6.43 4.81
N LEU A 44 -11.98 -5.58 3.88
CA LEU A 44 -12.65 -4.31 3.57
C LEU A 44 -13.99 -4.49 2.85
N LEU A 45 -14.08 -5.45 1.93
CA LEU A 45 -15.27 -5.70 1.09
C LEU A 45 -16.34 -6.52 1.81
N SER A 46 -15.92 -7.44 2.68
CA SER A 46 -16.81 -8.23 3.52
C SER A 46 -16.18 -8.38 4.91
N PRO A 47 -16.38 -7.41 5.81
CA PRO A 47 -15.81 -7.45 7.16
C PRO A 47 -16.37 -8.59 8.05
N ILE A 48 -17.19 -9.52 7.54
CA ILE A 48 -18.06 -10.37 8.37
C ILE A 48 -18.09 -11.85 7.97
N ASP A 49 -17.52 -12.29 6.84
CA ASP A 49 -17.81 -13.66 6.33
C ASP A 49 -16.78 -14.76 6.72
N VAL A 50 -15.83 -14.47 7.62
CA VAL A 50 -14.80 -15.44 8.11
C VAL A 50 -14.91 -15.70 9.62
N LEU A 51 -15.92 -15.13 10.27
CA LEU A 51 -16.32 -15.48 11.63
C LEU A 51 -17.57 -16.38 11.58
N PRO A 52 -17.53 -17.60 10.99
CA PRO A 52 -18.64 -18.52 11.16
C PRO A 52 -18.71 -18.91 12.64
N ASP A 53 -19.70 -18.37 13.34
CA ASP A 53 -20.31 -18.93 14.56
C ASP A 53 -19.45 -19.15 15.84
N VAL A 54 -18.19 -18.71 15.95
CA VAL A 54 -17.32 -19.18 17.06
C VAL A 54 -16.87 -18.20 18.16
N MET A 55 -17.17 -16.90 18.15
CA MET A 55 -16.73 -16.03 19.26
C MET A 55 -17.80 -15.07 19.80
N PRO A 56 -18.57 -15.48 20.82
CA PRO A 56 -19.55 -14.59 21.47
C PRO A 56 -18.92 -13.53 22.41
N ILE A 57 -17.60 -13.53 22.65
CA ILE A 57 -17.01 -12.83 23.82
C ILE A 57 -15.83 -11.88 23.49
N ILE A 58 -15.22 -11.91 22.29
CA ILE A 58 -13.99 -11.14 22.01
C ILE A 58 -14.11 -10.37 20.69
N GLY A 59 -15.05 -9.42 20.60
CA GLY A 59 -15.46 -8.82 19.32
C GLY A 59 -15.01 -7.38 19.03
N ILE A 60 -14.12 -6.76 19.84
CA ILE A 60 -13.80 -5.33 19.66
C ILE A 60 -12.30 -5.02 19.61
N THR A 61 -11.47 -5.90 20.19
CA THR A 61 -10.00 -5.70 20.24
C THR A 61 -9.29 -6.24 19.00
N ASP A 62 -9.87 -7.22 18.31
CA ASP A 62 -9.21 -7.97 17.23
C ASP A 62 -9.13 -7.19 15.90
N ASP A 63 -10.14 -6.37 15.59
CA ASP A 63 -10.23 -5.65 14.30
C ASP A 63 -9.11 -4.62 14.10
N GLY A 64 -8.76 -3.86 15.15
CA GLY A 64 -7.71 -2.85 15.08
C GLY A 64 -6.31 -3.46 15.01
N ALA A 65 -6.09 -4.57 15.73
CA ALA A 65 -4.82 -5.27 15.74
C ALA A 65 -4.54 -5.92 14.38
N PHE A 66 -5.56 -6.51 13.76
CA PHE A 66 -5.45 -7.12 12.44
C PHE A 66 -5.12 -6.09 11.35
N ILE A 67 -5.83 -4.96 11.31
CA ILE A 67 -5.55 -3.87 10.36
C ILE A 67 -4.12 -3.34 10.53
N LEU A 68 -3.68 -3.13 11.77
CA LEU A 68 -2.31 -2.66 12.05
C LEU A 68 -1.25 -3.70 11.62
N LEU A 69 -1.51 -4.99 11.84
CA LEU A 69 -0.61 -6.08 11.44
C LEU A 69 -0.48 -6.14 9.91
N VAL A 70 -1.60 -6.12 9.20
CA VAL A 70 -1.65 -6.08 7.73
C VAL A 70 -0.92 -4.84 7.22
N LEU A 71 -1.17 -3.66 7.79
CA LEU A 71 -0.51 -2.42 7.38
C LEU A 71 1.01 -2.48 7.61
N THR A 72 1.44 -3.09 8.72
CA THR A 72 2.86 -3.29 9.03
C THR A 72 3.55 -4.17 7.98
N LEU A 73 2.85 -5.22 7.53
CA LEU A 73 3.35 -6.13 6.50
C LEU A 73 3.43 -5.43 5.14
N LEU A 74 2.43 -4.62 4.81
CA LEU A 74 2.38 -3.88 3.55
C LEU A 74 3.30 -2.66 3.53
N HIS A 75 3.72 -2.12 4.68
CA HIS A 75 4.52 -0.90 4.77
C HIS A 75 5.81 -0.94 3.92
N LYS A 76 6.54 -2.07 3.93
CA LYS A 76 7.76 -2.23 3.14
C LYS A 76 7.48 -2.16 1.63
N ASP A 77 6.37 -2.75 1.25
CA ASP A 77 5.94 -2.91 -0.13
C ASP A 77 5.31 -1.61 -0.69
N LEU A 78 4.55 -0.90 0.14
CA LEU A 78 4.05 0.45 -0.14
C LEU A 78 5.18 1.46 -0.26
N SER A 79 6.22 1.34 0.56
CA SER A 79 7.38 2.22 0.47
C SER A 79 8.19 1.97 -0.80
N ALA A 80 8.36 0.71 -1.23
CA ALA A 80 8.94 0.35 -2.52
C ALA A 80 8.09 0.87 -3.70
N PHE A 81 6.76 0.70 -3.64
CA PHE A 81 5.84 1.23 -4.66
C PHE A 81 5.92 2.75 -4.79
N ARG A 82 5.96 3.47 -3.67
CA ARG A 82 6.13 4.93 -3.64
C ARG A 82 7.46 5.36 -4.23
N ALA A 83 8.55 4.65 -3.93
CA ALA A 83 9.87 4.95 -4.48
C ALA A 83 9.88 4.79 -6.01
N ALA A 84 9.36 3.68 -6.53
CA ALA A 84 9.25 3.45 -7.97
C ALA A 84 8.36 4.49 -8.67
N ARG A 85 7.27 4.92 -8.02
CA ARG A 85 6.39 5.97 -8.56
C ARG A 85 7.05 7.35 -8.56
N ALA A 86 7.84 7.66 -7.52
CA ALA A 86 8.59 8.92 -7.44
C ALA A 86 9.68 8.98 -8.52
N GLU A 87 10.39 7.87 -8.75
CA GLU A 87 11.37 7.75 -9.82
C GLU A 87 10.72 7.96 -11.20
N ALA A 88 9.59 7.30 -11.46
CA ALA A 88 8.83 7.51 -12.70
C ALA A 88 8.40 8.99 -12.89
N LYS A 89 8.00 9.67 -11.81
CA LYS A 89 7.66 11.10 -11.87
C LYS A 89 8.88 11.97 -12.18
N ASN A 90 10.02 11.70 -11.54
CA ASN A 90 11.27 12.44 -11.78
C ASN A 90 11.76 12.28 -13.23
N VAL A 91 11.64 11.07 -13.79
CA VAL A 91 12.01 10.81 -15.19
C VAL A 91 11.10 11.57 -16.16
N LEU A 92 9.80 11.66 -15.88
CA LEU A 92 8.89 12.47 -16.69
C LEU A 92 9.20 13.95 -16.56
N GLU A 93 9.52 14.44 -15.36
CA GLU A 93 9.87 15.84 -15.13
C GLU A 93 11.20 16.22 -15.82
N ALA A 94 12.18 15.33 -15.82
CA ALA A 94 13.44 15.49 -16.55
C ALA A 94 13.28 15.44 -18.08
N GLN A 95 12.31 14.70 -18.61
CA GLN A 95 12.00 14.67 -20.05
C GLN A 95 11.11 15.84 -20.50
N VAL A 96 10.30 16.39 -19.60
CA VAL A 96 9.37 17.50 -19.88
C VAL A 96 10.03 18.86 -19.66
N LEU A 97 11.05 18.96 -18.80
CA LEU A 97 11.86 20.17 -18.68
C LEU A 97 12.70 20.34 -19.96
N PRO A 98 12.49 21.43 -20.73
CA PRO A 98 13.40 21.74 -21.83
C PRO A 98 14.82 21.91 -21.26
N PRO A 99 15.87 21.59 -22.03
CA PRO A 99 17.24 21.83 -21.61
C PRO A 99 17.37 23.30 -21.20
N ASP A 100 17.91 23.52 -20.00
CA ASP A 100 18.17 24.86 -19.48
C ASP A 100 18.98 25.65 -20.53
N PRO A 101 18.48 26.80 -21.03
CA PRO A 101 19.21 27.61 -21.99
C PRO A 101 20.56 28.11 -21.45
N ALA A 102 20.86 27.95 -20.16
CA ALA A 102 22.15 28.28 -19.55
C ALA A 102 23.29 27.31 -19.87
N ASP A 103 23.03 26.12 -20.44
CA ASP A 103 24.07 25.14 -20.82
C ASP A 103 24.74 25.44 -22.18
N LYS A 104 24.44 26.60 -22.79
CA LYS A 104 25.17 27.13 -23.95
C LYS A 104 26.15 28.22 -23.52
N LYS A 105 27.25 27.83 -22.88
CA LYS A 105 28.45 28.68 -22.80
C LYS A 105 29.72 27.87 -23.02
#